data_AF-A0A327IZ05-F1
#
_entry.id   AF-A0A327IZ05-F1
#
_cell.length_a   1.000
_cell.length_b   1.000
_cell.length_c   1.000
_cell.angle_alpha   90.00
_cell.angle_beta   90.00
_cell.angle_gamma   90.00
#
_symmetry.space_group_name_H-M   'P 1'
#
loop_
_entity.id
_entity.type
_entity.pdbx_description
1 polymer ?
#
loop_
_entity_poly.entity_id
_entity_poly.type
_entity_poly.pdbx_seq_one_letter_code
_entity_poly.pdbx_strand_id
1 'polypeptide(L)'
;MLSKYFQLKTKTKKFDDDLLWSMGEIKGKRVILLGAGEDFVELNQRYFFKDVLNIIAIADKKFEKEPVETFEGIRAITPEQIKNEDFDVLLITSEEPKPMLDYIFNTLNIENKDIRTVFNEEVPDERENLNYLYEFKFDKTLPKLAKKLNGKTVVLYGAGTFLELIKKYFNLSELNIIGVADRKFLNHEENDEFLGYKVYAPDEIKSLNPDYVLIATKYYVNIFEDLYYDTLKGTKIKIKPLVKKDFWTIVKEIWEL
;
A
#
# COMPACT_ATOMS: atom_id res chain seq x y z
N MET A 1 2.98 3.36 18.28
CA MET A 1 3.25 4.43 17.28
C MET A 1 2.63 4.02 15.97
N LEU A 2 1.60 4.74 15.50
CA LEU A 2 0.94 4.52 14.22
C LEU A 2 1.92 4.49 13.03
N SER A 3 1.72 3.56 12.10
CA SER A 3 2.57 3.48 10.90
C SER A 3 2.37 4.67 9.95
N LYS A 4 3.33 4.89 9.05
CA LYS A 4 3.18 5.89 7.98
C LYS A 4 2.06 5.52 7.01
N TYR A 5 1.86 4.22 6.76
CA TYR A 5 0.76 3.74 5.93
C TYR A 5 -0.59 4.13 6.53
N PHE A 6 -0.81 3.81 7.81
CA PHE A 6 -2.03 4.21 8.52
C PHE A 6 -2.26 5.72 8.41
N GLN A 7 -1.25 6.53 8.75
CA GLN A 7 -1.34 8.00 8.74
C GLN A 7 -1.70 8.58 7.38
N LEU A 8 -1.30 7.94 6.27
CA LEU A 8 -1.59 8.40 4.92
C LEU A 8 -2.91 7.85 4.39
N LYS A 9 -3.14 6.55 4.54
CA LYS A 9 -4.33 5.84 4.03
C LYS A 9 -5.61 6.41 4.64
N THR A 10 -5.61 6.59 5.96
CA THR A 10 -6.78 7.10 6.71
C THR A 10 -7.15 8.54 6.36
N LYS A 11 -6.25 9.31 5.71
CA LYS A 11 -6.54 10.68 5.25
C LYS A 11 -7.15 10.74 3.85
N THR A 12 -7.26 9.60 3.16
CA THR A 12 -7.80 9.57 1.79
C THR A 12 -9.32 9.55 1.82
N LYS A 13 -9.96 10.31 0.92
CA LYS A 13 -11.43 10.27 0.77
C LYS A 13 -11.94 8.85 0.47
N LYS A 14 -11.21 8.08 -0.34
CA LYS A 14 -11.54 6.68 -0.63
C LYS A 14 -11.65 5.84 0.65
N PHE A 15 -10.70 6.00 1.58
CA PHE A 15 -10.77 5.27 2.86
C PHE A 15 -12.02 5.64 3.65
N ASP A 16 -12.34 6.93 3.73
CA ASP A 16 -13.54 7.40 4.44
C ASP A 16 -14.82 6.82 3.79
N ASP A 17 -14.93 6.90 2.46
CA ASP A 17 -16.08 6.40 1.70
C ASP A 17 -16.24 4.87 1.87
N ASP A 18 -15.14 4.10 1.74
CA ASP A 18 -15.13 2.65 1.88
C ASP A 18 -15.52 2.20 3.30
N LEU A 19 -14.98 2.85 4.33
CA LEU A 19 -15.27 2.53 5.72
C LEU A 19 -16.72 2.87 6.08
N LEU A 20 -17.21 4.06 5.71
CA LEU A 20 -18.58 4.47 5.98
C LEU A 20 -19.60 3.55 5.27
N TRP A 21 -19.31 3.15 4.03
CA TRP A 21 -20.13 2.18 3.31
C TRP A 21 -20.16 0.82 4.03
N SER A 22 -18.99 0.30 4.42
CA SER A 22 -18.88 -0.97 5.17
C SER A 22 -19.62 -0.93 6.51
N MET A 23 -19.53 0.19 7.24
CA MET A 23 -20.28 0.41 8.48
C MET A 23 -21.79 0.46 8.23
N GLY A 24 -22.24 1.03 7.10
CA GLY A 24 -23.64 1.02 6.69
C GLY A 24 -24.20 -0.39 6.50
N GLU A 25 -23.44 -1.27 5.85
CA GLU A 25 -23.81 -2.67 5.57
C GLU A 25 -23.98 -3.55 6.82
N ILE A 26 -23.30 -3.19 7.92
CA ILE A 26 -23.36 -3.93 9.20
C ILE A 26 -24.16 -3.20 10.26
N LYS A 27 -24.86 -2.11 9.90
CA LYS A 27 -25.67 -1.35 10.84
C LYS A 27 -26.76 -2.23 11.45
N GLY A 28 -26.88 -2.17 12.78
CA GLY A 28 -27.85 -2.96 13.56
C GLY A 28 -27.41 -4.40 13.86
N LYS A 29 -26.42 -4.95 13.15
CA LYS A 29 -25.80 -6.24 13.49
C LYS A 29 -24.99 -6.12 14.79
N ARG A 30 -24.88 -7.20 15.56
CA ARG A 30 -24.03 -7.26 16.75
C ARG A 30 -22.57 -7.41 16.34
N VAL A 31 -21.79 -6.38 16.58
CA VAL A 31 -20.40 -6.27 16.15
C VAL A 31 -19.47 -6.48 17.34
N ILE A 32 -18.49 -7.36 17.17
CA ILE A 32 -17.29 -7.39 18.00
C ILE A 32 -16.16 -6.71 17.23
N LEU A 33 -15.49 -5.77 17.88
CA LEU A 33 -14.26 -5.17 17.35
C LEU A 33 -13.07 -6.05 17.74
N LEU A 34 -12.16 -6.32 16.81
CA LEU A 34 -10.92 -7.05 17.08
C LEU A 34 -9.71 -6.14 16.80
N GLY A 35 -9.02 -5.76 17.88
CA GLY A 35 -7.90 -4.81 17.87
C GLY A 35 -8.22 -3.56 18.69
N ALA A 36 -7.58 -3.43 19.85
CA ALA A 36 -7.68 -2.28 20.76
C ALA A 36 -6.38 -1.47 20.78
N GLY A 37 -5.62 -1.47 19.69
CA GLY A 37 -4.38 -0.72 19.55
C GLY A 37 -4.60 0.79 19.31
N GLU A 38 -3.50 1.51 19.09
CA GLU A 38 -3.53 2.94 18.72
C GLU A 38 -4.37 3.20 17.46
N ASP A 39 -4.31 2.29 16.47
CA ASP A 39 -5.09 2.36 15.23
C ASP A 39 -6.60 2.51 15.52
N PHE A 40 -7.11 1.68 16.42
CA PHE A 40 -8.52 1.72 16.82
C PHE A 40 -8.85 3.01 17.57
N VAL A 41 -7.99 3.46 18.49
CA VAL A 41 -8.22 4.71 19.24
C VAL A 41 -8.36 5.89 18.29
N GLU A 42 -7.45 6.02 17.32
CA GLU A 42 -7.48 7.09 16.32
C GLU A 42 -8.73 7.01 15.42
N LEU A 43 -9.08 5.81 14.95
CA LEU A 43 -10.30 5.62 14.15
C LEU A 43 -11.56 5.93 14.98
N ASN A 44 -11.63 5.50 16.24
CA ASN A 44 -12.79 5.69 17.11
C ASN A 44 -13.03 7.17 17.42
N GLN A 45 -11.98 7.98 17.56
CA GLN A 45 -12.10 9.44 17.72
C GLN A 45 -12.73 10.13 16.51
N ARG A 46 -12.60 9.54 15.32
CA ARG A 46 -13.11 10.11 14.07
C ARG A 46 -14.48 9.56 13.67
N TYR A 47 -14.69 8.27 13.86
CA TYR A 47 -15.86 7.55 13.34
C TYR A 47 -16.88 7.17 14.41
N PHE A 48 -16.53 7.31 15.70
CA PHE A 48 -17.42 7.07 16.83
C PHE A 48 -18.16 5.74 16.71
N PHE A 49 -17.42 4.63 16.60
CA PHE A 49 -17.99 3.32 16.25
C PHE A 49 -19.19 2.92 17.10
N LYS A 50 -19.15 3.21 18.41
CA LYS A 50 -20.22 2.89 19.36
C LYS A 50 -21.52 3.68 19.10
N ASP A 51 -21.43 4.86 18.52
CA ASP A 51 -22.59 5.71 18.22
C ASP A 51 -23.26 5.31 16.89
N VAL A 52 -22.50 4.65 16.01
CA VAL A 52 -22.95 4.28 14.65
C VAL A 52 -23.31 2.81 14.53
N LEU A 53 -22.63 1.94 15.27
CA LEU A 53 -22.78 0.49 15.22
C LEU A 53 -23.21 -0.08 16.58
N ASN A 54 -23.89 -1.23 16.54
CA ASN A 54 -24.20 -2.00 17.73
C ASN A 54 -22.98 -2.82 18.17
N ILE A 55 -22.00 -2.14 18.78
CA ILE A 55 -20.78 -2.76 19.32
C ILE A 55 -21.09 -3.43 20.65
N ILE A 56 -20.92 -4.76 20.72
CA ILE A 56 -21.18 -5.54 21.94
C ILE A 56 -19.92 -5.85 22.76
N ALA A 57 -18.75 -5.80 22.13
CA ALA A 57 -17.46 -5.96 22.77
C ALA A 57 -16.30 -5.47 21.89
N ILE A 58 -15.16 -5.21 22.51
CA ILE A 58 -13.85 -5.06 21.87
C ILE A 58 -12.89 -6.12 22.42
N ALA A 59 -12.22 -6.83 21.53
CA ALA A 59 -11.32 -7.92 21.84
C ALA A 59 -9.87 -7.57 21.50
N ASP A 60 -8.94 -7.90 22.41
CA ASP A 60 -7.50 -7.73 22.19
C ASP A 60 -6.68 -8.62 23.13
N LYS A 61 -5.54 -9.15 22.66
CA LYS A 61 -4.61 -9.97 23.45
C LYS A 61 -4.04 -9.22 24.66
N LYS A 62 -3.95 -7.88 24.59
CA LYS A 62 -3.46 -7.08 25.72
C LYS A 62 -4.32 -7.26 26.96
N PHE A 63 -5.61 -7.56 26.80
CA PHE A 63 -6.54 -7.77 27.91
C PHE A 63 -6.32 -9.10 28.64
N GLU A 64 -5.55 -10.04 28.06
CA GLU A 64 -5.10 -11.25 28.79
C GLU A 64 -4.04 -10.90 29.83
N LYS A 65 -3.19 -9.90 29.53
CA LYS A 65 -2.08 -9.46 30.39
C LYS A 65 -2.52 -8.35 31.35
N GLU A 66 -3.37 -7.45 30.86
CA GLU A 66 -3.87 -6.28 31.56
C GLU A 66 -5.40 -6.26 31.46
N PRO A 67 -6.10 -7.09 32.26
CA PRO A 67 -7.55 -7.16 32.22
C PRO A 67 -8.19 -5.82 32.59
N VAL A 68 -9.14 -5.38 31.78
CA VAL A 68 -9.98 -4.21 32.04
C VAL A 68 -11.43 -4.58 31.74
N GLU A 69 -12.38 -3.96 32.44
CA GLU A 69 -13.81 -4.20 32.15
C GLU A 69 -14.25 -3.50 30.86
N THR A 70 -13.69 -2.31 30.60
CA THR A 70 -13.99 -1.53 29.41
C THR A 70 -12.74 -0.88 28.82
N PHE A 71 -12.77 -0.64 27.51
CA PHE A 71 -11.76 0.11 26.76
C PHE A 71 -12.48 1.07 25.82
N GLU A 72 -12.15 2.37 25.86
CA GLU A 72 -12.88 3.42 25.13
C GLU A 72 -14.41 3.36 25.36
N GLY A 73 -14.83 2.99 26.58
CA GLY A 73 -16.24 2.85 26.95
C GLY A 73 -16.95 1.64 26.33
N ILE A 74 -16.23 0.70 25.73
CA ILE A 74 -16.74 -0.55 25.16
C ILE A 74 -16.32 -1.71 26.06
N ARG A 75 -17.20 -2.70 26.28
CA ARG A 75 -16.86 -3.90 27.06
C ARG A 75 -15.63 -4.59 26.47
N ALA A 76 -14.59 -4.78 27.27
CA ALA A 76 -13.36 -5.42 26.85
C ALA A 76 -13.40 -6.93 27.14
N ILE A 77 -12.94 -7.72 26.18
CA ILE A 77 -12.86 -9.19 26.26
C ILE A 77 -11.51 -9.69 25.69
N THR A 78 -11.07 -10.86 26.08
CA THR A 78 -9.93 -11.52 25.43
C THR A 78 -10.38 -12.16 24.10
N PRO A 79 -9.46 -12.43 23.16
CA PRO A 79 -9.82 -13.07 21.90
C PRO A 79 -10.44 -14.46 22.06
N GLU A 80 -10.01 -15.23 23.06
CA GLU A 80 -10.62 -16.54 23.35
C GLU A 80 -12.10 -16.42 23.78
N GLN A 81 -12.46 -15.33 24.47
CA GLN A 81 -13.84 -15.12 24.90
C GLN A 81 -14.81 -14.89 23.73
N ILE A 82 -14.32 -14.45 22.56
CA ILE A 82 -15.15 -14.25 21.35
C ILE A 82 -15.97 -15.51 21.00
N LYS A 83 -15.41 -16.70 21.25
CA LYS A 83 -16.06 -18.00 20.95
C LYS A 83 -17.37 -18.21 21.72
N ASN A 84 -17.52 -17.53 22.86
CA ASN A 84 -18.68 -17.63 23.75
C ASN A 84 -19.67 -16.48 23.53
N GLU A 85 -19.38 -15.57 22.61
CA GLU A 85 -20.22 -14.40 22.36
C GLU A 85 -21.20 -14.67 21.22
N ASP A 86 -22.41 -14.16 21.38
CA ASP A 86 -23.40 -14.19 20.32
C ASP A 86 -23.30 -12.90 19.48
N PHE A 87 -22.55 -13.00 18.38
CA PHE A 87 -22.26 -11.91 17.46
C PHE A 87 -22.55 -12.29 16.01
N ASP A 88 -22.78 -11.26 15.20
CA ASP A 88 -23.07 -11.40 13.78
C ASP A 88 -21.86 -11.05 12.93
N VAL A 89 -21.05 -10.06 13.37
CA VAL A 89 -19.87 -9.56 12.65
C VAL A 89 -18.67 -9.44 13.57
N LEU A 90 -17.51 -9.89 13.10
CA LEU A 90 -16.20 -9.59 13.69
C LEU A 90 -15.49 -8.56 12.80
N LEU A 91 -15.31 -7.34 13.30
CA LEU A 91 -14.67 -6.24 12.57
C LEU A 91 -13.24 -6.01 13.07
N ILE A 92 -12.26 -6.30 12.22
CA ILE A 92 -10.84 -6.09 12.48
C ILE A 92 -10.50 -4.62 12.27
N THR A 93 -9.98 -3.98 13.32
CA THR A 93 -9.64 -2.54 13.35
C THR A 93 -8.14 -2.27 13.20
N SER A 94 -7.33 -3.32 13.10
CA SER A 94 -5.87 -3.25 12.90
C SER A 94 -5.51 -2.97 11.44
N GLU A 95 -4.43 -2.22 11.21
CA GLU A 95 -3.82 -2.05 9.88
C GLU A 95 -3.21 -3.34 9.29
N GLU A 96 -3.09 -4.42 10.08
CA GLU A 96 -2.52 -5.70 9.67
C GLU A 96 -3.61 -6.80 9.59
N PRO A 97 -4.47 -6.80 8.57
CA PRO A 97 -5.58 -7.76 8.50
C PRO A 97 -5.09 -9.21 8.42
N LYS A 98 -4.03 -9.50 7.65
CA LYS A 98 -3.57 -10.88 7.41
C LYS A 98 -3.13 -11.63 8.68
N PRO A 99 -2.20 -11.13 9.53
CA PRO A 99 -1.88 -11.80 10.80
C PRO A 99 -3.09 -12.00 11.71
N MET A 100 -4.06 -11.08 11.66
CA MET A 100 -5.29 -11.17 12.43
C MET A 100 -6.23 -12.24 11.88
N LEU A 101 -6.41 -12.32 10.56
CA LEU A 101 -7.16 -13.38 9.89
C LEU A 101 -6.53 -14.76 10.15
N ASP A 102 -5.21 -14.88 10.03
CA ASP A 102 -4.48 -16.12 10.34
C ASP A 102 -4.72 -16.55 11.79
N TYR A 103 -4.72 -15.61 12.73
CA TYR A 103 -5.03 -15.89 14.13
C TYR A 103 -6.50 -16.29 14.34
N ILE A 104 -7.45 -15.61 13.69
CA ILE A 104 -8.88 -15.94 13.77
C ILE A 104 -9.14 -17.36 13.26
N PHE A 105 -8.63 -17.70 12.07
CA PHE A 105 -8.91 -18.99 11.42
C PHE A 105 -8.12 -20.13 12.04
N ASN A 106 -6.82 -19.94 12.31
CA ASN A 106 -5.95 -21.05 12.73
C ASN A 106 -5.86 -21.23 14.25
N THR A 107 -6.19 -20.19 15.04
CA THR A 107 -6.10 -20.24 16.50
C THR A 107 -7.46 -20.17 17.18
N LEU A 108 -8.29 -19.20 16.78
CA LEU A 108 -9.64 -19.09 17.34
C LEU A 108 -10.61 -20.10 16.71
N ASN A 109 -10.29 -20.65 15.52
CA ASN A 109 -11.17 -21.54 14.76
C ASN A 109 -12.58 -20.96 14.58
N ILE A 110 -12.66 -19.64 14.39
CA ILE A 110 -13.93 -18.95 14.11
C ILE A 110 -14.17 -19.07 12.61
N GLU A 111 -15.06 -19.98 12.24
CA GLU A 111 -15.49 -20.21 10.87
C GLU A 111 -16.96 -19.80 10.70
N ASN A 112 -17.39 -19.52 9.47
CA ASN A 112 -18.79 -19.24 9.10
C ASN A 112 -19.41 -17.98 9.77
N LYS A 113 -18.60 -17.01 10.19
CA LYS A 113 -19.03 -15.68 10.66
C LYS A 113 -18.67 -14.61 9.62
N ASP A 114 -19.42 -13.51 9.60
CA ASP A 114 -19.09 -12.34 8.77
C ASP A 114 -17.85 -11.66 9.38
N ILE A 115 -16.67 -11.89 8.80
CA ILE A 115 -15.41 -11.29 9.23
C ILE A 115 -15.07 -10.18 8.25
N ARG A 116 -14.89 -8.96 8.77
CA ARG A 116 -14.58 -7.77 7.98
C ARG A 116 -13.36 -7.07 8.52
N THR A 117 -12.73 -6.25 7.69
CA THR A 117 -11.57 -5.44 8.07
C THR A 117 -11.84 -3.98 7.74
N VAL A 118 -11.38 -3.06 8.60
CA VAL A 118 -11.36 -1.63 8.31
C VAL A 118 -10.35 -1.33 7.20
N PHE A 119 -9.24 -2.08 7.19
CA PHE A 119 -8.22 -2.03 6.16
C PHE A 119 -8.44 -3.17 5.18
N ASN A 120 -9.17 -2.88 4.11
CA ASN A 120 -9.49 -3.87 3.09
C ASN A 120 -8.22 -4.35 2.37
N GLU A 121 -8.14 -5.65 2.04
CA GLU A 121 -6.95 -6.29 1.45
C GLU A 121 -6.71 -5.96 -0.03
N GLU A 122 -7.30 -4.89 -0.57
CA GLU A 122 -6.75 -4.20 -1.74
C GLU A 122 -5.59 -3.31 -1.25
N VAL A 123 -4.34 -3.73 -1.03
CA VAL A 123 -3.53 -4.78 -1.66
C VAL A 123 -2.43 -5.10 -0.62
N PRO A 124 -2.09 -6.37 -0.28
CA PRO A 124 -0.88 -6.67 0.50
C PRO A 124 0.35 -5.92 -0.05
N ASP A 125 0.42 -5.76 -1.38
CA ASP A 125 1.44 -4.98 -2.06
C ASP A 125 1.45 -3.50 -1.65
N GLU A 126 0.31 -2.85 -1.35
CA GLU A 126 0.28 -1.40 -1.09
C GLU A 126 1.03 -1.06 0.20
N ARG A 127 0.75 -1.77 1.28
CA ARG A 127 1.43 -1.57 2.56
C ARG A 127 2.91 -1.92 2.45
N GLU A 128 3.24 -3.06 1.84
CA GLU A 128 4.62 -3.50 1.67
C GLU A 128 5.41 -2.54 0.77
N ASN A 129 4.86 -2.13 -0.36
CA ASN A 129 5.46 -1.16 -1.28
C ASN A 129 5.66 0.21 -0.61
N LEU A 130 4.70 0.69 0.19
CA LEU A 130 4.85 1.98 0.86
C LEU A 130 5.90 1.92 1.96
N ASN A 131 5.93 0.84 2.76
CA ASN A 131 6.97 0.60 3.74
C ASN A 131 8.35 0.52 3.07
N TYR A 132 8.45 -0.19 1.95
CA TYR A 132 9.64 -0.24 1.12
C TYR A 132 10.10 1.15 0.68
N LEU A 133 9.20 2.00 0.19
CA LEU A 133 9.53 3.38 -0.19
C LEU A 133 10.07 4.19 0.99
N TYR A 134 9.51 4.02 2.19
CA TYR A 134 9.99 4.71 3.40
C TYR A 134 11.30 4.15 3.95
N GLU A 135 11.53 2.85 3.84
CA GLU A 135 12.82 2.20 4.16
C GLU A 135 13.96 2.85 3.36
N PHE A 136 13.75 3.04 2.06
CA PHE A 136 14.70 3.71 1.17
C PHE A 136 14.59 5.24 1.17
N LYS A 137 13.83 5.82 2.11
CA LYS A 137 13.68 7.28 2.33
C LYS A 137 13.26 8.02 1.05
N PHE A 138 12.34 7.41 0.29
CA PHE A 138 11.91 7.92 -1.01
C PHE A 138 11.34 9.34 -0.93
N ASP A 139 10.63 9.65 0.16
CA ASP A 139 10.15 10.99 0.52
C ASP A 139 11.26 12.06 0.50
N LYS A 140 12.49 11.68 0.85
CA LYS A 140 13.67 12.57 0.88
C LYS A 140 14.51 12.47 -0.38
N THR A 141 14.53 11.32 -1.06
CA THR A 141 15.35 11.13 -2.26
C THR A 141 14.67 11.63 -3.53
N LEU A 142 13.34 11.58 -3.62
CA LEU A 142 12.59 12.05 -4.78
C LEU A 142 12.79 13.55 -5.04
N PRO A 143 12.66 14.48 -4.06
CA PRO A 143 12.92 15.90 -4.30
C PRO A 143 14.38 16.18 -4.74
N LYS A 144 15.35 15.40 -4.20
CA LYS A 144 16.75 15.50 -4.62
C LYS A 144 16.96 15.01 -6.04
N LEU A 145 16.25 13.96 -6.43
CA LEU A 145 16.26 13.42 -7.78
C LEU A 145 15.64 14.44 -8.76
N ALA A 146 14.47 14.99 -8.43
CA ALA A 146 13.81 16.02 -9.23
C ALA A 146 14.72 17.23 -9.45
N LYS A 147 15.34 17.75 -8.38
CA LYS A 147 16.34 18.84 -8.49
C LYS A 147 17.52 18.48 -9.40
N LYS A 148 18.03 17.24 -9.32
CA LYS A 148 19.14 16.77 -10.15
C LYS A 148 18.76 16.62 -11.63
N LEU A 149 17.50 16.30 -11.90
CA LEU A 149 16.95 16.10 -13.24
C LEU A 149 16.19 17.33 -13.74
N ASN A 150 16.36 18.50 -13.10
CA ASN A 150 15.68 19.71 -13.53
C ASN A 150 16.03 20.05 -14.99
N GLY A 151 15.00 20.32 -15.79
CA GLY A 151 15.12 20.58 -17.23
C GLY A 151 15.49 19.36 -18.09
N LYS A 152 15.42 18.13 -17.54
CA LYS A 152 15.73 16.88 -18.25
C LYS A 152 14.47 16.09 -18.53
N THR A 153 14.32 15.57 -19.74
CA THR A 153 13.18 14.72 -20.11
C THR A 153 13.36 13.32 -19.54
N VAL A 154 12.26 12.77 -19.03
CA VAL A 154 12.23 11.48 -18.33
C VAL A 154 11.16 10.58 -18.91
N VAL A 155 11.52 9.33 -19.19
CA VAL A 155 10.55 8.23 -19.35
C VAL A 155 10.60 7.37 -18.08
N LEU A 156 9.43 7.04 -17.52
CA LEU A 156 9.34 6.03 -16.47
C LEU A 156 9.24 4.66 -17.11
N TYR A 157 10.01 3.68 -16.65
CA TYR A 157 9.95 2.32 -17.17
C TYR A 157 9.45 1.35 -16.10
N GLY A 158 8.38 0.63 -16.39
CA GLY A 158 7.69 -0.24 -15.42
C GLY A 158 6.33 0.33 -15.04
N ALA A 159 5.28 -0.19 -15.68
CA ALA A 159 3.88 0.22 -15.50
C ALA A 159 3.13 -0.78 -14.62
N GLY A 160 3.63 -1.01 -13.41
CA GLY A 160 3.01 -1.90 -12.43
C GLY A 160 2.41 -1.18 -11.23
N THR A 161 1.86 -1.96 -10.31
CA THR A 161 1.26 -1.51 -9.04
C THR A 161 2.20 -0.63 -8.21
N PHE A 162 3.53 -0.85 -8.29
CA PHE A 162 4.52 -0.02 -7.62
C PHE A 162 4.53 1.43 -8.12
N LEU A 163 4.42 1.66 -9.43
CA LEU A 163 4.37 3.01 -10.00
C LEU A 163 3.03 3.69 -9.70
N GLU A 164 1.93 2.96 -9.77
CA GLU A 164 0.59 3.46 -9.39
C GLU A 164 0.59 3.99 -7.95
N LEU A 165 1.19 3.22 -7.05
CA LEU A 165 1.35 3.60 -5.65
C LEU A 165 2.23 4.83 -5.46
N ILE A 166 3.37 4.89 -6.14
CA ILE A 166 4.24 6.07 -6.11
C ILE A 166 3.45 7.31 -6.55
N LYS A 167 2.72 7.23 -7.67
CA LYS A 167 1.90 8.34 -8.20
C LYS A 167 0.78 8.75 -7.25
N LYS A 168 0.22 7.79 -6.51
CA LYS A 168 -0.85 8.01 -5.52
C LYS A 168 -0.37 8.80 -4.30
N TYR A 169 0.83 8.49 -3.79
CA TYR A 169 1.31 9.04 -2.51
C TYR A 169 2.39 10.12 -2.64
N PHE A 170 3.04 10.25 -3.80
CA PHE A 170 4.16 11.16 -4.01
C PHE A 170 3.92 12.09 -5.20
N ASN A 171 4.37 13.33 -5.07
CA ASN A 171 4.29 14.28 -6.16
C ASN A 171 5.42 14.06 -7.17
N LEU A 172 5.08 13.55 -8.35
CA LEU A 172 6.01 13.38 -9.47
C LEU A 172 6.07 14.60 -10.41
N SER A 173 5.28 15.67 -10.18
CA SER A 173 5.16 16.80 -11.11
C SER A 173 6.45 17.59 -11.31
N GLU A 174 7.41 17.49 -10.38
CA GLU A 174 8.72 18.14 -10.49
C GLU A 174 9.66 17.41 -11.47
N LEU A 175 9.30 16.20 -11.91
CA LEU A 175 9.97 15.49 -12.98
C LEU A 175 9.27 15.80 -14.30
N ASN A 176 10.03 16.16 -15.34
CA ASN A 176 9.51 16.32 -16.69
C ASN A 176 9.31 14.93 -17.35
N ILE A 177 8.26 14.24 -16.90
CA ILE A 177 7.88 12.92 -17.39
C ILE A 177 7.14 13.08 -18.71
N ILE A 178 7.72 12.55 -19.78
CA ILE A 178 7.15 12.60 -21.14
C ILE A 178 6.44 11.31 -21.55
N GLY A 179 6.51 10.27 -20.71
CA GLY A 179 5.90 8.97 -20.99
C GLY A 179 6.16 7.90 -19.95
N VAL A 180 5.37 6.83 -20.03
CA VAL A 180 5.58 5.58 -19.31
C VAL A 180 5.81 4.46 -20.32
N ALA A 181 6.88 3.70 -20.18
CA ALA A 181 7.20 2.57 -21.04
C ALA A 181 7.16 1.25 -20.28
N ASP A 182 6.68 0.20 -20.93
CA ASP A 182 6.61 -1.16 -20.36
C ASP A 182 6.39 -2.19 -21.47
N ARG A 183 6.86 -3.43 -21.28
CA ARG A 183 6.64 -4.54 -22.22
C ARG A 183 5.14 -4.84 -22.43
N LYS A 184 4.28 -4.54 -21.45
CA LYS A 184 2.82 -4.71 -21.60
C LYS A 184 2.22 -3.82 -22.69
N PHE A 185 2.94 -2.78 -23.13
CA PHE A 185 2.51 -1.84 -24.15
C PHE A 185 3.04 -2.16 -25.55
N LEU A 186 3.61 -3.35 -25.81
CA LEU A 186 4.10 -3.71 -27.16
C LEU A 186 3.06 -3.56 -28.29
N ASN A 187 1.77 -3.60 -27.98
CA ASN A 187 0.68 -3.43 -28.94
C ASN A 187 -0.26 -2.27 -28.55
N HIS A 188 0.27 -1.20 -27.95
CA HIS A 188 -0.54 -0.05 -27.54
C HIS A 188 -1.03 0.77 -28.74
N GLU A 189 -2.11 1.53 -28.55
CA GLU A 189 -2.62 2.49 -29.52
C GLU A 189 -2.06 3.91 -29.27
N GLU A 190 -2.14 4.80 -30.27
CA GLU A 190 -1.52 6.14 -30.25
C GLU A 190 -1.99 7.03 -29.08
N ASN A 191 -3.21 6.78 -28.57
CA ASN A 191 -3.82 7.56 -27.49
C ASN A 191 -3.88 6.81 -26.16
N ASP A 192 -3.20 5.66 -26.06
CA ASP A 192 -3.17 4.92 -24.80
C ASP A 192 -2.40 5.70 -23.73
N GLU A 193 -3.00 5.74 -22.54
CA GLU A 193 -2.44 6.42 -21.39
C GLU A 193 -2.38 5.50 -20.17
N PHE A 194 -1.36 5.70 -19.35
CA PHE A 194 -1.22 5.09 -18.05
C PHE A 194 -0.91 6.17 -17.02
N LEU A 195 -1.78 6.29 -16.01
CA LEU A 195 -1.69 7.33 -14.96
C LEU A 195 -1.64 8.77 -15.52
N GLY A 196 -2.30 9.00 -16.66
CA GLY A 196 -2.35 10.29 -17.36
C GLY A 196 -1.09 10.64 -18.15
N TYR A 197 -0.21 9.65 -18.41
CA TYR A 197 0.95 9.79 -19.27
C TYR A 197 0.77 8.90 -20.50
N LYS A 198 1.22 9.39 -21.67
CA LYS A 198 1.32 8.57 -22.88
C LYS A 198 2.15 7.31 -22.62
N VAL A 199 1.67 6.18 -23.11
CA VAL A 199 2.39 4.91 -23.01
C VAL A 199 3.25 4.67 -24.23
N TYR A 200 4.30 3.87 -24.04
CA TYR A 200 5.23 3.48 -25.09
C TYR A 200 5.69 2.04 -24.89
N ALA A 201 5.95 1.34 -25.98
CA ALA A 201 6.72 0.12 -26.00
C ALA A 201 8.20 0.40 -25.69
N PRO A 202 8.98 -0.59 -25.20
CA PRO A 202 10.39 -0.39 -24.87
C PRO A 202 11.24 0.12 -26.04
N ASP A 203 11.03 -0.41 -27.25
CA ASP A 203 11.78 -0.07 -28.46
C ASP A 203 11.57 1.38 -28.92
N GLU A 204 10.43 1.99 -28.58
CA GLU A 204 10.13 3.38 -28.92
C GLU A 204 10.90 4.40 -28.08
N ILE A 205 11.43 4.00 -26.91
CA ILE A 205 12.18 4.90 -26.01
C ILE A 205 13.36 5.54 -26.74
N LYS A 206 14.00 4.79 -27.64
CA LYS A 206 15.13 5.29 -28.44
C LYS A 206 14.72 6.45 -29.36
N SER A 207 13.54 6.35 -29.95
CA SER A 207 12.98 7.38 -30.83
C SER A 207 12.54 8.62 -30.05
N LEU A 208 12.02 8.44 -28.84
CA LEU A 208 11.69 9.56 -27.93
C LEU A 208 12.94 10.32 -27.47
N ASN A 209 14.10 9.66 -27.43
CA ASN A 209 15.39 10.21 -27.05
C ASN A 209 15.35 11.04 -25.74
N PRO A 210 14.81 10.49 -24.62
CA PRO A 210 14.80 11.19 -23.34
C PRO A 210 16.22 11.35 -22.77
N ASP A 211 16.45 12.34 -21.92
CA ASP A 211 17.71 12.42 -21.18
C ASP A 211 17.88 11.22 -20.23
N TYR A 212 16.77 10.76 -19.61
CA TYR A 212 16.78 9.68 -18.64
C TYR A 212 15.61 8.69 -18.81
N VAL A 213 15.89 7.44 -18.48
CA VAL A 213 14.89 6.43 -18.16
C VAL A 213 14.98 6.11 -16.68
N LEU A 214 13.87 6.24 -15.95
CA LEU A 214 13.77 5.88 -14.53
C LEU A 214 13.00 4.57 -14.38
N ILE A 215 13.68 3.51 -13.93
CA ILE A 215 13.05 2.20 -13.67
C ILE A 215 12.18 2.31 -12.40
N ALA A 216 10.87 2.16 -12.56
CA ALA A 216 9.83 2.29 -11.54
C ALA A 216 9.31 0.91 -11.07
N THR A 217 10.23 -0.02 -10.80
CA THR A 217 9.95 -1.34 -10.23
C THR A 217 10.79 -1.59 -8.98
N LYS A 218 10.34 -2.50 -8.10
CA LYS A 218 11.15 -2.96 -6.96
C LYS A 218 12.43 -3.63 -7.47
N TYR A 219 12.30 -4.73 -8.21
CA TYR A 219 13.44 -5.50 -8.71
C TYR A 219 13.89 -4.98 -10.07
N TYR A 220 14.81 -4.03 -10.08
CA TYR A 220 15.22 -3.33 -11.31
C TYR A 220 16.51 -3.84 -11.95
N VAL A 221 17.27 -4.76 -11.33
CA VAL A 221 18.61 -5.15 -11.83
C VAL A 221 18.52 -5.79 -13.21
N ASN A 222 17.75 -6.87 -13.34
CA ASN A 222 17.60 -7.58 -14.62
C ASN A 222 16.90 -6.69 -15.65
N ILE A 223 15.90 -5.91 -15.23
CA ILE A 223 15.20 -4.96 -16.12
C ILE A 223 16.16 -3.89 -16.65
N PHE A 224 17.05 -3.40 -15.81
CA PHE A 224 18.07 -2.43 -16.21
C PHE A 224 19.00 -3.05 -17.26
N GLU A 225 19.46 -4.28 -17.03
CA GLU A 225 20.35 -4.99 -17.94
C GLU A 225 19.69 -5.26 -19.30
N ASP A 226 18.52 -5.88 -19.30
CA ASP A 226 17.71 -6.16 -20.50
C ASP A 226 17.47 -4.86 -21.29
N LEU A 227 16.94 -3.83 -20.63
CA LEU A 227 16.63 -2.57 -21.30
C LEU A 227 17.87 -1.89 -21.87
N TYR A 228 18.99 -1.97 -21.16
CA TYR A 228 20.25 -1.43 -21.66
C TYR A 228 20.72 -2.17 -22.91
N TYR A 229 20.82 -3.49 -22.87
CA TYR A 229 21.43 -4.25 -23.96
C TYR A 229 20.50 -4.39 -25.17
N ASP A 230 19.21 -4.59 -24.94
CA ASP A 230 18.25 -4.88 -26.01
C ASP A 230 17.80 -3.59 -26.73
N THR A 231 17.72 -2.48 -25.99
CA THR A 231 17.06 -1.26 -26.49
C THR A 231 17.99 -0.05 -26.55
N LEU A 232 18.73 0.22 -25.47
CA LEU A 232 19.38 1.52 -25.27
C LEU A 232 20.89 1.51 -25.53
N LYS A 233 21.47 0.37 -25.90
CA LYS A 233 22.89 0.22 -26.18
C LYS A 233 23.33 1.18 -27.28
N GLY A 234 24.40 1.93 -27.01
CA GLY A 234 24.95 2.93 -27.94
C GLY A 234 24.20 4.28 -27.96
N THR A 235 23.17 4.46 -27.13
CA THR A 235 22.51 5.76 -26.97
C THR A 235 23.18 6.61 -25.87
N LYS A 236 22.85 7.91 -25.82
CA LYS A 236 23.25 8.81 -24.72
C LYS A 236 22.26 8.80 -23.55
N ILE A 237 21.19 8.02 -23.67
CA ILE A 237 20.09 7.94 -22.70
C ILE A 237 20.61 7.29 -21.42
N LYS A 238 20.35 7.91 -20.26
CA LYS A 238 20.82 7.41 -18.97
C LYS A 238 19.73 6.64 -18.25
N ILE A 239 20.01 5.38 -17.93
CA ILE A 239 19.10 4.56 -17.13
C ILE A 239 19.44 4.73 -15.64
N LYS A 240 18.42 4.89 -14.79
CA LYS A 240 18.56 4.93 -13.32
C LYS A 240 17.37 4.27 -12.65
N PRO A 241 17.52 3.72 -11.44
CA PRO A 241 16.36 3.36 -10.64
C PRO A 241 15.64 4.63 -10.18
N LEU A 242 14.31 4.61 -10.16
CA LEU A 242 13.50 5.66 -9.54
C LEU A 242 13.71 5.67 -8.02
N VAL A 243 13.72 4.48 -7.41
CA VAL A 243 13.98 4.26 -5.99
C VAL A 243 15.37 3.67 -5.83
N LYS A 244 16.32 4.44 -5.31
CA LYS A 244 17.72 4.01 -5.18
C LYS A 244 17.91 3.16 -3.92
N LYS A 245 18.40 1.94 -4.10
CA LYS A 245 18.81 1.04 -3.01
C LYS A 245 20.29 1.24 -2.64
N ASP A 246 20.66 0.81 -1.44
CA ASP A 246 22.06 0.61 -1.09
C ASP A 246 22.61 -0.66 -1.77
N PHE A 247 23.94 -0.76 -1.82
CA PHE A 247 24.63 -1.83 -2.53
C PHE A 247 24.34 -3.21 -1.94
N TRP A 248 24.23 -3.35 -0.62
CA TRP A 248 24.03 -4.65 0.02
C TRP A 248 22.64 -5.21 -0.25
N THR A 249 21.63 -4.35 -0.28
CA THR A 249 20.28 -4.73 -0.69
C THR A 249 20.25 -5.26 -2.12
N ILE A 250 20.92 -4.57 -3.06
CA ILE A 250 21.00 -5.01 -4.45
C ILE A 250 21.66 -6.38 -4.55
N VAL A 251 22.77 -6.60 -3.81
CA VAL A 251 23.44 -7.90 -3.79
C VAL A 251 22.49 -8.99 -3.30
N LYS A 252 21.83 -8.81 -2.14
CA LYS A 252 20.91 -9.83 -1.60
C LYS A 252 19.85 -10.26 -2.61
N GLU A 253 19.21 -9.30 -3.27
CA GLU A 253 18.17 -9.59 -4.26
C GLU A 253 18.69 -10.38 -5.46
N ILE A 254 19.94 -10.19 -5.88
CA ILE A 254 20.54 -10.97 -6.97
C ILE A 254 20.79 -12.42 -6.54
N TRP A 255 21.12 -12.67 -5.27
CA TRP A 255 21.39 -14.02 -4.76
C TRP A 255 20.12 -14.80 -4.39
N GLU A 256 19.00 -14.11 -4.16
CA GLU A 256 17.69 -14.70 -3.82
C GLU A 256 16.78 -14.94 -5.04
N LEU A 257 17.17 -14.46 -6.22
CA LEU A 257 16.52 -14.70 -7.52
C LEU A 257 17.12 -15.92 -8.25
#